data_AF-A0AAD3XX82-F1
#
_entry.id   AF-A0AAD3XX82-F1
#
_cell.length_a   1.000
_cell.length_b   1.000
_cell.length_c   1.000
_cell.angle_alpha   90.00
_cell.angle_beta   90.00
_cell.angle_gamma   90.00
#
_symmetry.space_group_name_H-M   'P 1'
#
loop_
_entity.id
_entity.type
_entity.pdbx_description
1 polymer ?
#
loop_
_entity_poly.entity_id
_entity_poly.type
_entity_poly.pdbx_seq_one_letter_code
_entity_poly.pdbx_strand_id
1 'polypeptide(L)'
;MILPADPAVICRNRCGGIAVNYPFGVDDGCGAPQFRKMLACNATDLFFITPNGNYKVQAIDYEERTMVVYDPDMSTCAILQPHHDLVMTEIQYAIIPPSPDTVFALLNCSIDSPVLNHYRSLCFNFSVAPDLVLNQLTGLVTACGQFR
;
A
#
# COMPACT_ATOMS: atom_id res chain seq x y z
N MET A 1 -14.08 -45.93 -9.51
CA MET A 1 -13.48 -44.74 -8.89
C MET A 1 -14.55 -43.70 -8.80
N ILE A 2 -15.03 -43.41 -7.59
CA ILE A 2 -16.01 -42.36 -7.35
C ILE A 2 -15.15 -41.13 -7.04
N LEU A 3 -15.08 -40.17 -7.96
CA LEU A 3 -14.48 -38.87 -7.65
C LEU A 3 -15.42 -38.22 -6.63
N PRO A 4 -14.97 -37.82 -5.43
CA PRO A 4 -15.83 -37.04 -4.55
C PRO A 4 -16.19 -35.75 -5.30
N ALA A 5 -17.48 -35.42 -5.32
CA ALA A 5 -17.90 -34.10 -5.77
C ALA A 5 -17.14 -33.07 -4.93
N ASP A 6 -16.37 -32.23 -5.59
CA ASP A 6 -15.70 -31.10 -4.97
C ASP A 6 -16.76 -30.34 -4.16
N PRO A 7 -16.61 -30.19 -2.82
CA PRO A 7 -17.55 -29.37 -2.06
C PRO A 7 -17.60 -28.04 -2.77
N ALA A 8 -18.79 -27.59 -3.19
CA ALA A 8 -18.95 -26.33 -3.89
C ALA A 8 -18.13 -25.26 -3.17
N VAL A 9 -17.01 -24.85 -3.77
CA VAL A 9 -16.03 -24.00 -3.09
C VAL A 9 -16.71 -22.67 -2.86
N ILE A 10 -17.09 -22.41 -1.61
CA ILE A 10 -17.70 -21.14 -1.24
C ILE A 10 -16.56 -20.13 -1.13
N CYS A 11 -16.40 -19.32 -2.17
CA CYS A 11 -15.43 -18.24 -2.18
C CYS A 11 -15.92 -17.08 -1.32
N ARG A 12 -15.11 -16.66 -0.35
CA ARG A 12 -15.35 -15.40 0.35
C ARG A 12 -15.12 -14.24 -0.61
N ASN A 13 -16.15 -13.42 -0.77
CA ASN A 13 -16.11 -12.20 -1.57
C ASN A 13 -15.77 -10.94 -0.73
N ARG A 14 -15.53 -11.11 0.57
CA ARG A 14 -15.23 -10.03 1.50
C ARG A 14 -14.27 -10.50 2.59
N CYS A 15 -13.43 -9.58 3.04
CA CYS A 15 -12.57 -9.73 4.19
C CYS A 15 -12.67 -8.48 5.05
N GLY A 16 -13.33 -8.59 6.21
CA GLY A 16 -13.71 -7.41 6.99
C GLY A 16 -14.50 -6.40 6.15
N GLY A 17 -13.98 -5.17 6.07
CA GLY A 17 -14.58 -4.08 5.29
C GLY A 17 -14.33 -4.15 3.77
N ILE A 18 -13.36 -4.93 3.31
CA ILE A 18 -12.85 -4.89 1.93
C ILE A 18 -13.50 -5.97 1.08
N ALA A 19 -13.97 -5.59 -0.12
CA ALA A 19 -14.48 -6.54 -1.12
C ALA A 19 -13.31 -7.25 -1.82
N VAL A 20 -13.37 -8.58 -1.85
CA VAL A 20 -12.42 -9.46 -2.53
C VAL A 20 -13.13 -10.05 -3.75
N ASN A 21 -12.95 -9.41 -4.89
CA ASN A 21 -13.52 -9.82 -6.16
C ASN A 21 -12.41 -10.36 -7.07
N TYR A 22 -12.82 -11.09 -8.11
CA TYR A 22 -11.93 -11.49 -9.18
C TYR A 22 -11.17 -10.26 -9.73
N PRO A 23 -9.83 -10.33 -9.93
CA PRO A 23 -9.01 -11.52 -10.03
C PRO A 23 -8.43 -12.04 -8.70
N PHE A 24 -8.67 -11.37 -7.58
CA PHE A 24 -8.16 -11.77 -6.29
C PHE A 24 -9.00 -12.90 -5.67
N GLY A 25 -8.37 -13.65 -4.76
CA GLY A 25 -9.02 -14.69 -3.97
C GLY A 25 -8.24 -14.94 -2.67
N VAL A 26 -8.98 -15.22 -1.59
CA VAL A 26 -8.40 -15.48 -0.25
C VAL A 26 -8.57 -16.93 0.20
N ASP A 27 -9.38 -17.70 -0.53
CA ASP A 27 -9.65 -19.11 -0.27
C ASP A 27 -9.04 -19.97 -1.39
N ASP A 28 -8.63 -21.19 -1.05
CA ASP A 28 -8.10 -22.13 -2.04
C ASP A 28 -9.17 -22.47 -3.08
N GLY A 29 -8.81 -22.40 -4.36
CA GLY A 29 -9.73 -22.60 -5.48
C GLY A 29 -10.46 -21.33 -5.96
N CYS A 30 -10.25 -20.19 -5.31
CA CYS A 30 -10.88 -18.92 -5.64
C CYS A 30 -9.89 -17.90 -6.24
N GLY A 31 -10.41 -17.03 -7.10
CA GLY A 31 -9.61 -16.02 -7.80
C GLY A 31 -8.83 -16.60 -8.98
N ALA A 32 -8.02 -15.77 -9.61
CA ALA A 32 -7.23 -16.17 -10.77
C ALA A 32 -5.92 -16.87 -10.33
N PRO A 33 -5.47 -17.95 -11.00
CA PRO A 33 -4.31 -18.75 -10.56
C PRO A 33 -3.02 -17.96 -10.36
N GLN A 34 -2.84 -16.88 -11.13
CA GLN A 34 -1.67 -16.02 -11.07
C GLN A 34 -1.66 -15.09 -9.85
N PHE A 35 -2.80 -14.88 -9.18
CA PHE A 35 -2.93 -14.13 -7.93
C PHE A 35 -2.99 -15.05 -6.70
N ARG A 36 -2.75 -16.35 -6.89
CA ARG A 36 -2.87 -17.35 -5.84
C ARG A 36 -1.92 -17.03 -4.68
N LYS A 37 -2.45 -17.08 -3.45
CA LYS A 37 -1.71 -16.81 -2.20
C LYS A 37 -1.06 -15.42 -2.11
N MET A 38 -1.50 -14.46 -2.94
CA MET A 38 -1.05 -13.07 -2.82
C MET A 38 -1.78 -12.31 -1.72
N LEU A 39 -3.03 -12.69 -1.43
CA LEU A 39 -3.81 -12.12 -0.35
C LEU A 39 -4.10 -13.16 0.73
N ALA A 40 -4.04 -12.73 1.99
CA ALA A 40 -4.51 -13.48 3.12
C ALA A 40 -5.55 -12.68 3.89
N CYS A 41 -6.64 -13.35 4.27
CA CYS A 41 -7.71 -12.73 5.04
C CYS A 41 -7.70 -13.26 6.48
N ASN A 42 -7.44 -12.38 7.44
CA ASN A 42 -7.84 -12.58 8.83
C ASN A 42 -9.31 -12.13 9.01
N ALA A 43 -10.00 -12.55 10.05
CA ALA A 43 -11.43 -12.28 10.27
C ALA A 43 -11.84 -10.80 10.05
N THR A 44 -10.94 -9.86 10.33
CA THR A 44 -11.17 -8.41 10.20
C THR A 44 -10.34 -7.72 9.12
N ASP A 45 -9.19 -8.28 8.74
CA ASP A 45 -8.15 -7.56 8.00
C ASP A 45 -7.61 -8.38 6.84
N LEU A 46 -7.44 -7.71 5.71
CA LEU A 46 -6.86 -8.26 4.50
C LEU A 46 -5.38 -7.87 4.40
N PHE A 47 -4.54 -8.82 4.02
CA PHE A 47 -3.10 -8.63 3.92
C PHE A 47 -2.59 -9.00 2.53
N PHE A 48 -1.71 -8.17 1.98
CA PHE A 48 -0.90 -8.48 0.82
C PHE A 48 0.40 -9.13 1.28
N ILE A 49 0.63 -10.34 0.80
CA ILE A 49 1.74 -11.19 1.22
C ILE A 49 2.92 -10.95 0.29
N THR A 50 4.07 -10.55 0.82
CA THR A 50 5.32 -10.46 0.06
C THR A 50 6.43 -11.25 0.75
N PRO A 51 7.58 -11.49 0.09
CA PRO A 51 8.71 -12.19 0.72
C PRO A 51 9.23 -11.53 2.00
N ASN A 52 9.12 -10.20 2.12
CA ASN A 52 9.66 -9.43 3.24
C ASN A 52 8.61 -9.10 4.31
N GLY A 53 7.32 -9.35 4.05
CA GLY A 53 6.30 -9.10 5.06
C GLY A 53 4.87 -9.18 4.55
N ASN A 54 3.94 -8.95 5.48
CA ASN A 54 2.51 -8.92 5.21
C ASN A 54 2.02 -7.48 5.39
N TYR A 55 1.63 -6.85 4.30
CA TYR A 55 1.19 -5.44 4.31
C TYR A 55 -0.32 -5.41 4.39
N LYS A 56 -0.87 -4.64 5.32
CA LYS A 56 -2.32 -4.54 5.48
C LYS A 56 -2.91 -3.80 4.27
N VAL A 57 -3.85 -4.43 3.57
CA VAL A 57 -4.59 -3.78 2.49
C VAL A 57 -5.56 -2.77 3.10
N GLN A 58 -5.48 -1.53 2.65
CA GLN A 58 -6.39 -0.45 3.06
C GLN A 58 -7.59 -0.36 2.11
N ALA A 59 -7.33 -0.46 0.80
CA ALA A 59 -8.36 -0.36 -0.23
C ALA A 59 -7.95 -1.14 -1.48
N ILE A 60 -8.96 -1.62 -2.20
CA ILE A 60 -8.80 -2.18 -3.56
C ILE A 60 -9.81 -1.43 -4.43
N ASP A 61 -9.30 -0.73 -5.44
CA ASP A 61 -10.10 -0.10 -6.47
C ASP A 61 -10.04 -0.97 -7.73
N TYR A 62 -11.17 -1.56 -8.10
CA TYR A 62 -11.27 -2.44 -9.26
C TYR A 62 -11.46 -1.66 -10.57
N GLU A 63 -11.93 -0.42 -10.50
CA GLU A 63 -12.11 0.45 -11.68
C GLU A 63 -10.74 1.03 -12.09
N GLU A 64 -10.02 1.60 -11.12
CA GLU A 64 -8.67 2.15 -11.31
C GLU A 64 -7.59 1.06 -11.36
N ARG A 65 -7.93 -0.18 -10.99
CA ARG A 65 -7.01 -1.33 -10.90
C ARG A 65 -5.83 -1.06 -9.97
N THR A 66 -6.12 -0.42 -8.84
CA THR A 66 -5.12 -0.08 -7.82
C THR A 66 -5.42 -0.77 -6.50
N MET A 67 -4.37 -1.07 -5.74
CA MET A 67 -4.46 -1.56 -4.38
C MET A 67 -3.57 -0.70 -3.50
N VAL A 68 -4.13 -0.19 -2.41
CA VAL A 68 -3.40 0.60 -1.42
C VAL A 68 -3.10 -0.30 -0.24
N VAL A 69 -1.83 -0.37 0.13
CA VAL A 69 -1.33 -1.13 1.28
C VAL A 69 -0.70 -0.18 2.31
N TYR A 70 -0.83 -0.54 3.58
CA TYR A 70 -0.18 0.14 4.69
C TYR A 70 1.19 -0.49 4.97
N ASP A 71 2.22 0.35 4.96
CA ASP A 71 3.57 -0.02 5.38
C ASP A 71 3.83 0.46 6.82
N PRO A 72 4.01 -0.45 7.79
CA PRO A 72 4.28 -0.06 9.18
C PRO A 72 5.64 0.61 9.36
N ASP A 73 6.59 0.38 8.45
CA ASP A 73 7.94 0.94 8.49
C ASP A 73 8.04 2.23 7.65
N MET A 74 6.90 2.81 7.26
CA MET A 74 6.86 4.12 6.62
C MET A 74 7.27 5.22 7.62
N SER A 75 8.23 6.05 7.22
CA SER A 75 8.65 7.21 8.01
C SER A 75 7.51 8.22 8.15
N THR A 76 7.47 8.91 9.29
CA THR A 76 6.49 9.97 9.59
C THR A 76 7.21 11.24 10.02
N CYS A 77 6.51 12.38 10.10
CA CYS A 77 7.08 13.63 10.60
C CYS A 77 7.66 13.54 12.03
N ALA A 78 7.33 12.52 12.81
CA ALA A 78 7.85 12.35 14.18
C ALA A 78 8.95 11.28 14.27
N ILE A 79 8.97 10.30 13.35
CA ILE A 79 9.81 9.11 13.44
C ILE A 79 10.40 8.81 12.07
N LEU A 80 11.73 8.82 11.99
CA LEU A 80 12.47 8.27 10.87
C LEU A 80 12.61 6.76 11.07
N GLN A 81 12.05 6.00 10.15
CA GLN A 81 12.25 4.57 10.10
C GLN A 81 13.49 4.25 9.27
N PRO A 82 14.30 3.25 9.68
CA PRO A 82 15.38 2.74 8.84
C PRO A 82 14.80 2.20 7.53
N HIS A 83 15.62 2.19 6.48
CA HIS A 83 15.18 1.80 5.14
C HIS A 83 14.57 0.40 5.16
N HIS A 84 13.27 0.30 4.88
CA HIS A 84 12.58 -0.95 4.69
C HIS A 84 12.03 -0.96 3.27
N ASP A 85 12.70 -1.71 2.41
CA ASP A 85 12.28 -1.84 1.03
C ASP A 85 11.14 -2.84 0.91
N LEU A 86 10.07 -2.43 0.20
CA LEU A 86 9.09 -3.39 -0.28
C LEU A 86 9.79 -4.34 -1.26
N VAL A 87 9.95 -5.60 -0.84
CA VAL A 87 10.48 -6.68 -1.67
C VAL A 87 9.30 -7.48 -2.19
N MET A 88 9.32 -7.76 -3.50
CA MET A 88 8.29 -8.53 -4.19
C MET A 88 8.96 -9.66 -4.97
N THR A 89 8.23 -10.76 -5.21
CA THR A 89 8.69 -11.78 -6.16
C THR A 89 8.60 -11.27 -7.60
N GLU A 90 9.31 -11.90 -8.53
CA GLU A 90 9.22 -11.57 -9.97
C GLU A 90 7.78 -11.60 -10.48
N ILE A 91 7.00 -12.60 -10.03
CA ILE A 91 5.59 -12.76 -10.40
C ILE A 91 4.75 -11.61 -9.85
N GLN A 92 4.96 -11.24 -8.59
CA GLN A 92 4.25 -10.12 -7.98
C GLN A 92 4.57 -8.80 -8.67
N TYR A 93 5.84 -8.56 -8.99
CA TYR A 93 6.26 -7.36 -9.70
C TYR A 93 5.67 -7.29 -11.11
N ALA A 94 5.56 -8.43 -11.80
CA ALA A 94 5.00 -8.49 -13.15
C ALA A 94 3.48 -8.29 -13.20
N ILE A 95 2.75 -8.71 -12.15
CA ILE A 95 1.28 -8.71 -12.13
C ILE A 95 0.71 -7.50 -11.38
N ILE A 96 1.37 -7.10 -10.29
CA ILE A 96 0.98 -5.99 -9.42
C ILE A 96 2.22 -5.09 -9.23
N PRO A 97 2.67 -4.41 -10.29
CA PRO A 97 3.81 -3.51 -10.17
C PRO A 97 3.49 -2.39 -9.16
N PRO A 98 4.44 -1.97 -8.32
CA PRO A 98 4.31 -0.75 -7.54
C PRO A 98 3.99 0.43 -8.45
N SER A 99 3.10 1.31 -8.01
CA SER A 99 2.80 2.54 -8.75
C SER A 99 4.07 3.38 -8.92
N PRO A 100 4.29 4.05 -10.06
CA PRO A 100 5.35 5.04 -10.18
C PRO A 100 5.16 6.21 -9.19
N ASP A 101 3.93 6.42 -8.71
CA ASP A 101 3.57 7.48 -7.77
C ASP A 101 3.75 7.07 -6.29
N THR A 102 4.59 6.07 -5.98
CA THR A 102 4.95 5.72 -4.58
C THR A 102 5.88 6.76 -3.92
N VAL A 103 5.95 7.98 -4.46
CA VAL A 103 6.67 9.10 -3.85
C VAL A 103 5.76 9.72 -2.80
N PHE A 104 6.06 9.47 -1.53
CA PHE A 104 5.33 10.09 -0.42
C PHE A 104 6.12 11.29 0.08
N ALA A 105 5.48 12.46 0.07
CA ALA A 105 5.99 13.67 0.67
C ALA A 105 5.37 13.86 2.06
N LEU A 106 6.20 13.95 3.09
CA LEU A 106 5.77 14.33 4.44
C LEU A 106 5.63 15.86 4.49
N LEU A 107 4.39 16.35 4.57
CA LEU A 107 4.05 17.77 4.59
C LEU A 107 3.84 18.27 6.02
N ASN A 108 4.20 19.52 6.29
CA ASN A 108 3.95 20.22 7.56
C ASN A 108 4.63 19.56 8.79
N CYS A 109 5.81 18.98 8.60
CA CYS A 109 6.61 18.49 9.73
C CYS A 109 7.17 19.67 10.56
N SER A 110 7.25 19.51 11.88
CA SER A 110 7.88 20.50 12.77
C SER A 110 9.35 20.72 12.41
N ILE A 111 9.89 21.91 12.71
CA ILE A 111 11.33 22.20 12.53
C ILE A 111 12.22 21.28 13.38
N ASP A 112 11.69 20.77 14.49
CA ASP A 112 12.38 19.86 15.40
C ASP A 112 12.24 18.39 14.97
N SER A 113 11.55 18.13 13.85
CA SER A 113 11.37 16.77 13.33
C SER A 113 12.73 16.11 13.07
N PRO A 114 12.94 14.86 13.50
CA PRO A 114 14.11 14.08 13.10
C PRO A 114 14.29 14.03 11.58
N VAL A 115 13.18 14.02 10.82
CA VAL A 115 13.16 14.01 9.35
C VAL A 115 13.82 15.27 8.80
N LEU A 116 13.40 16.44 9.28
CA LEU A 116 13.95 17.71 8.81
C LEU A 116 15.43 17.87 9.19
N ASN A 117 15.78 17.47 10.41
CA ASN A 117 17.14 17.61 10.93
C ASN A 117 18.13 16.68 10.21
N HIS A 118 17.73 15.46 9.86
CA HIS A 118 18.62 14.48 9.23
C HIS A 118 18.64 14.59 7.69
N TYR A 119 17.48 14.85 7.07
CA TYR A 119 17.32 14.86 5.61
C TYR A 119 16.99 16.24 5.04
N ARG A 120 17.60 17.30 5.59
CA ARG A 120 17.42 18.69 5.13
C ARG A 120 17.58 18.87 3.61
N SER A 121 18.38 18.02 2.95
CA SER A 121 18.58 18.02 1.49
C SER A 121 17.42 17.39 0.69
N LEU A 122 16.62 16.53 1.31
CA LEU A 122 15.41 15.92 0.73
C LEU A 122 14.14 16.70 1.09
N CYS A 123 14.27 17.68 1.99
CA CYS A 123 13.20 18.55 2.44
C CYS A 123 13.23 19.86 1.66
N PHE A 124 12.21 20.13 0.85
CA PHE A 124 12.09 21.39 0.11
C PHE A 124 10.97 22.23 0.68
N ASN A 125 11.22 23.53 0.78
CA ASN A 125 10.21 24.52 1.11
C ASN A 125 9.49 24.89 -0.19
N PHE A 126 8.21 24.53 -0.29
CA PHE A 126 7.37 25.01 -1.37
C PHE A 126 6.50 26.17 -0.86
N SER A 127 6.53 27.29 -1.58
CA SER A 127 5.48 28.31 -1.53
C SER A 127 4.43 27.93 -2.56
N VAL A 128 3.31 27.36 -2.10
CA VAL A 128 2.22 26.94 -2.97
C VAL A 128 1.52 28.17 -3.55
N ALA A 129 1.52 28.30 -4.89
CA ALA A 129 0.74 29.29 -5.62
C ALA A 129 -0.77 28.92 -5.58
N PRO A 130 -1.69 29.91 -5.65
CA PRO A 130 -3.10 29.77 -5.27
C PRO A 130 -3.99 28.87 -6.14
N ASP A 131 -3.43 28.04 -7.04
CA ASP A 131 -4.20 27.42 -8.12
C ASP A 131 -4.31 25.88 -8.02
N LEU A 132 -3.80 25.25 -6.95
CA LEU A 132 -4.08 23.85 -6.63
C LEU A 132 -5.09 23.75 -5.50
N VAL A 133 -6.21 23.11 -5.79
CA VAL A 133 -7.32 22.79 -4.90
C VAL A 133 -6.85 21.82 -3.81
N LEU A 134 -6.21 22.36 -2.78
CA LEU A 134 -6.30 21.87 -1.41
C LEU A 134 -6.60 23.10 -0.55
N ASN A 135 -7.89 23.38 -0.38
CA ASN A 135 -8.39 24.45 0.48
C ASN A 135 -7.97 24.18 1.94
N GLN A 136 -6.72 24.47 2.32
CA GLN A 136 -6.33 24.82 3.71
C GLN A 136 -4.84 25.12 4.00
N LEU A 137 -3.92 25.30 3.05
CA LEU A 137 -2.51 25.52 3.42
C LEU A 137 -1.88 26.74 2.75
N THR A 138 -2.25 27.94 3.22
CA THR A 138 -1.44 29.15 3.03
C THR A 138 -0.26 29.12 4.01
N GLY A 139 0.95 28.79 3.56
CA GLY A 139 2.17 28.79 4.38
C GLY A 139 3.39 28.17 3.68
N LEU A 140 4.60 28.39 4.22
CA LEU A 140 5.79 27.61 3.84
C LEU A 140 5.55 26.15 4.28
N VAL A 141 5.37 25.25 3.31
CA VAL A 141 5.20 23.82 3.60
C VAL A 141 6.54 23.14 3.32
N THR A 142 7.14 22.57 4.35
CA THR A 142 8.31 21.70 4.23
C THR A 142 7.84 20.32 3.81
N ALA A 143 8.25 19.86 2.63
CA ALA A 143 7.96 18.54 2.10
C ALA A 143 9.22 17.69 2.11
N CYS A 144 9.25 16.58 2.85
CA CYS A 144 10.37 15.65 2.89
C CYS A 144 9.98 14.33 2.24
N GLY A 145 10.72 13.88 1.23
CA GLY A 145 10.45 12.61 0.55
C GLY A 145 11.72 12.03 -0.05
N GLN A 146 11.83 10.69 -0.05
CA GLN A 146 12.89 9.99 -0.73
C GLN A 146 12.37 9.49 -2.07
N PHE A 147 13.00 9.93 -3.15
CA PHE A 147 12.80 9.38 -4.49
C PHE A 147 13.39 7.97 -4.50
N ARG A 148 12.58 6.99 -4.90
CA ARG A 148 13.10 5.67 -5.29
C ARG A 148 13.24 5.64 -6.81
#